data_AF-A0A7R9EFZ7-F1
#
_entry.id   AF-A0A7R9EFZ7-F1
#
_cell.length_a   1.000
_cell.length_b   1.000
_cell.length_c   1.000
_cell.angle_alpha   90.00
_cell.angle_beta   90.00
_cell.angle_gamma   90.00
#
_symmetry.space_group_name_H-M   'P 1'
#
loop_
_entity.id
_entity.type
_entity.pdbx_description
1 polymer ?
#
loop_
_entity_poly.entity_id
_entity_poly.type
_entity_poly.pdbx_seq_one_letter_code
_entity_poly.pdbx_strand_id
1 'polypeptide(L)'
;MVCYFLMNTRFGFTGNGGHIQIFDVVSSKILLEEEIFQGQRVHGIVPGPERRLAVFGGRMVSCFKLVSATENCKSASLQLCERLSLWMSDWVLALKWLEGSLGGVEMALVTSSNTVYLWKSGLELKRVPCRERCTFARYSACVSGKSWSDLVVLAGTVFREIVVWVIGEGEDVEDRPVLHRLTGHEASI
;
A
#
# COMPACT_ATOMS: atom_id res chain seq x y z
N MET A 1 -10.82 4.58 12.18
CA MET A 1 -10.36 3.23 11.79
C MET A 1 -8.94 3.13 12.28
N VAL A 2 -8.62 2.10 13.06
CA VAL A 2 -7.26 1.81 13.49
C VAL A 2 -6.81 0.62 12.65
N CYS A 3 -5.71 0.76 11.92
CA CYS A 3 -5.23 -0.28 11.03
C CYS A 3 -4.17 -1.10 11.75
N TYR A 4 -4.38 -2.41 11.88
CA TYR A 4 -3.46 -3.32 12.55
C TYR A 4 -2.82 -4.28 11.55
N PHE A 5 -1.53 -4.57 11.73
CA PHE A 5 -0.83 -5.59 10.96
C PHE A 5 0.16 -6.36 11.84
N LEU A 6 0.33 -7.67 11.58
CA LEU A 6 1.26 -8.54 12.31
C LEU A 6 2.38 -9.02 11.38
N MET A 7 3.63 -8.69 11.69
CA MET A 7 4.80 -9.19 10.96
C MET A 7 5.52 -10.26 11.79
N ASN A 8 5.69 -11.46 11.22
CA ASN A 8 6.47 -12.56 11.80
C ASN A 8 6.11 -12.92 13.26
N THR A 9 4.83 -12.81 13.66
CA THR A 9 4.28 -13.24 14.97
C THR A 9 4.82 -12.55 16.22
N ARG A 10 5.81 -11.65 16.11
CA ARG A 10 6.41 -10.94 17.26
C ARG A 10 6.13 -9.43 17.27
N PHE A 11 6.04 -8.80 16.11
CA PHE A 11 5.81 -7.35 16.02
C PHE A 11 4.43 -7.04 15.45
N GLY A 12 3.70 -6.20 16.17
CA GLY A 12 2.43 -5.61 15.75
C GLY A 12 2.63 -4.15 15.34
N PHE A 13 1.95 -3.75 14.28
CA PHE A 13 1.93 -2.38 13.77
C PHE A 13 0.52 -1.84 13.91
N THR A 14 0.40 -0.59 14.34
CA THR A 14 -0.88 0.11 14.43
C THR A 14 -0.76 1.52 13.89
N GLY A 15 -1.75 1.96 13.12
CA GLY A 15 -1.89 3.35 12.67
C GLY A 15 -2.93 4.09 13.52
N ASN A 16 -2.53 5.14 14.23
CA ASN A 16 -3.42 6.01 15.00
C ASN A 16 -3.32 7.45 14.53
N GLY A 17 -4.36 7.93 13.84
CA GLY A 17 -4.29 9.22 13.16
C GLY A 17 -3.14 9.21 12.15
N GLY A 18 -2.25 10.20 12.20
CA GLY A 18 -1.04 10.26 11.37
C GLY A 18 0.18 9.53 11.94
N HIS A 19 0.04 8.85 13.08
CA HIS A 19 1.14 8.17 13.77
C HIS A 19 1.13 6.68 13.49
N ILE A 20 2.33 6.08 13.47
CA ILE A 20 2.50 4.64 13.51
C ILE A 20 3.10 4.25 14.86
N GLN A 21 2.58 3.18 15.45
CA GLN A 21 3.18 2.56 16.63
C GLN A 21 3.53 1.11 16.30
N ILE A 22 4.71 0.70 16.76
CA ILE A 22 5.19 -0.69 16.65
C ILE A 22 5.28 -1.22 18.07
N PHE A 23 4.66 -2.36 18.32
CA PHE A 23 4.67 -3.02 19.63
C PHE A 23 5.15 -4.47 19.50
N ASP A 24 5.79 -4.95 20.56
CA ASP A 24 6.06 -6.37 20.73
C ASP A 24 4.78 -7.05 21.22
N VAL A 25 4.27 -8.00 20.44
CA VAL A 25 3.04 -8.74 20.73
C VAL A 25 3.19 -9.56 22.01
N VAL A 26 4.39 -10.09 22.28
CA VAL A 26 4.63 -10.96 23.42
C VAL A 26 4.71 -10.16 24.72
N SER A 27 5.46 -9.06 24.73
CA SER A 27 5.60 -8.22 25.92
C SER A 27 4.51 -7.14 26.06
N SER A 28 3.67 -6.96 25.03
CA SER A 28 2.67 -5.89 24.94
C SER A 28 3.25 -4.48 25.14
N LYS A 29 4.56 -4.31 24.89
CA LYS A 29 5.24 -3.02 25.03
C LYS A 29 5.36 -2.33 23.68
N ILE A 30 5.08 -1.04 23.67
CA ILE A 30 5.37 -0.17 22.53
C ILE A 30 6.89 -0.03 22.42
N LEU A 31 7.42 -0.37 21.26
CA LEU A 31 8.84 -0.30 20.93
C LEU A 31 9.19 0.98 20.19
N LEU A 32 8.25 1.50 19.39
CA LEU A 32 8.41 2.71 18.60
C LEU A 32 7.06 3.40 18.43
N GLU A 33 7.07 4.72 18.47
CA GLU A 33 5.98 5.59 18.05
C GLU A 33 6.56 6.75 17.24
N GLU A 34 6.04 6.97 16.04
CA GLU A 34 6.54 8.02 15.13
C GLU A 34 5.39 8.65 14.34
N GLU A 35 5.44 9.98 14.18
CA GLU A 35 4.52 10.71 13.31
C GLU A 35 4.94 10.55 11.83
N ILE A 36 4.11 9.83 11.07
CA ILE A 36 4.35 9.59 9.65
C ILE A 36 3.69 10.68 8.81
N PHE A 37 2.47 11.08 9.14
CA PHE A 37 1.67 11.98 8.33
C PHE A 37 1.16 13.17 9.14
N GLN A 38 1.58 14.38 8.76
CA GLN A 38 1.02 15.61 9.32
C GLN A 38 -0.37 15.87 8.71
N GLY A 39 -1.42 15.76 9.53
CA GLY A 39 -2.79 16.11 9.15
C GLY A 39 -3.51 15.09 8.24
N GLN A 40 -2.94 13.90 7.99
CA GLN A 40 -3.62 12.79 7.31
C GLN A 40 -3.64 11.56 8.19
N ARG A 41 -4.66 10.72 8.05
CA ARG A 41 -4.76 9.46 8.79
C ARG A 41 -4.09 8.34 8.01
N VAL A 42 -3.40 7.45 8.72
CA VAL A 42 -2.92 6.18 8.18
C VAL A 42 -4.14 5.31 7.81
N HIS A 43 -4.20 4.90 6.56
CA HIS A 43 -5.25 4.04 6.01
C HIS A 43 -4.77 2.60 5.83
N GLY A 44 -3.48 2.39 5.60
CA GLY A 44 -2.92 1.05 5.45
C GLY A 44 -1.44 1.00 5.77
N ILE A 45 -1.03 -0.17 6.25
CA ILE A 45 0.34 -0.52 6.59
C ILE A 45 0.64 -1.85 5.88
N VAL A 46 1.67 -1.89 5.05
CA VAL A 46 2.01 -3.04 4.21
C VAL A 46 3.49 -3.38 4.43
N PRO A 47 3.81 -4.50 5.09
CA PRO A 47 5.20 -4.94 5.18
C PRO A 47 5.70 -5.38 3.81
N GLY A 48 6.97 -5.14 3.56
CA GLY A 48 7.65 -5.47 2.34
C GLY A 48 8.86 -6.38 2.57
N PRO A 49 9.57 -6.72 1.49
CA PRO A 49 10.82 -7.44 1.57
C PRO A 49 11.87 -6.64 2.36
N GLU A 50 12.91 -7.32 2.85
CA GLU A 50 14.06 -6.70 3.53
C GLU A 50 13.70 -5.82 4.75
N ARG A 51 12.64 -6.19 5.49
CA ARG A 51 12.12 -5.42 6.63
C ARG A 51 11.67 -4.00 6.24
N ARG A 52 11.27 -3.80 4.99
CA ARG A 52 10.65 -2.55 4.56
C ARG A 52 9.21 -2.50 5.03
N LEU A 53 8.73 -1.29 5.25
CA LEU A 53 7.37 -1.01 5.65
C LEU A 53 6.86 0.15 4.81
N ALA A 54 5.73 -0.05 4.14
CA ALA A 54 5.04 1.02 3.46
C ALA A 54 3.78 1.38 4.25
N VAL A 55 3.56 2.68 4.40
CA VAL A 55 2.42 3.26 5.09
C VAL A 55 1.76 4.21 4.11
N PHE A 56 0.45 4.12 3.96
CA PHE A 56 -0.29 5.04 3.09
C PHE A 56 -1.53 5.59 3.80
N GLY A 57 -1.90 6.82 3.44
CA GLY A 57 -2.96 7.56 4.09
C GLY A 57 -3.34 8.80 3.30
N GLY A 58 -4.62 8.91 2.93
CA GLY A 58 -5.08 9.96 2.02
C GLY A 58 -4.27 9.95 0.73
N ARG A 59 -3.54 11.03 0.44
CA ARG A 59 -2.69 11.21 -0.74
C ARG A 59 -1.20 10.93 -0.48
N MET A 60 -0.84 10.52 0.74
CA MET A 60 0.55 10.32 1.13
C MET A 60 0.90 8.84 1.20
N VAL A 61 2.10 8.52 0.74
CA VAL A 61 2.74 7.21 0.90
C VAL A 61 4.11 7.43 1.50
N SER A 62 4.44 6.72 2.58
CA SER A 62 5.78 6.74 3.17
C SER A 62 6.31 5.32 3.29
N CYS A 63 7.54 5.12 2.86
CA CYS A 63 8.26 3.86 2.96
C CYS A 63 9.46 4.01 3.88
N PHE A 64 9.72 2.96 4.65
CA PHE A 64 10.76 2.92 5.66
C PHE A 64 11.45 1.57 5.62
N LYS A 65 12.67 1.52 6.15
CA LYS A 65 13.35 0.28 6.51
C LYS A 65 13.40 0.15 8.02
N LEU A 66 12.88 -0.95 8.53
CA LEU A 66 12.89 -1.25 9.96
C LEU A 66 14.25 -1.82 10.35
N VAL A 67 15.00 -1.07 11.15
CA VAL A 67 16.32 -1.45 11.65
C VAL A 67 16.22 -1.71 13.16
N SER A 68 16.87 -2.79 13.61
CA SER A 68 17.08 -3.01 15.04
C SER A 68 18.32 -2.24 15.44
N ALA A 69 18.19 -1.23 16.27
CA ALA A 69 19.32 -0.55 16.87
C ALA A 69 19.86 -1.45 17.98
N THR A 70 20.89 -2.23 17.67
CA THR A 70 21.69 -2.95 18.66
C THR A 70 23.08 -2.34 18.70
N GLU A 71 23.21 -1.24 19.42
CA GLU A 71 24.50 -0.77 19.90
C GLU A 71 24.40 -0.60 21.42
N ASN A 72 24.99 -1.56 22.14
CA ASN A 72 25.40 -1.51 23.55
C ASN A 72 24.38 -1.55 24.71
N CYS A 73 23.06 -1.62 24.52
CA CYS A 73 22.14 -1.71 25.67
C CYS A 73 21.14 -2.88 25.57
N LYS A 74 20.86 -3.49 26.73
CA LYS A 74 20.08 -4.72 26.99
C LYS A 74 18.60 -4.71 26.54
N SER A 75 18.19 -3.75 25.71
CA SER A 75 16.86 -3.65 25.11
C SER A 75 17.01 -3.38 23.62
N ALA A 76 16.54 -4.30 22.77
CA ALA A 76 16.48 -4.07 21.34
C ALA A 76 15.50 -2.92 21.05
N SER A 77 16.01 -1.76 20.63
CA SER A 77 15.19 -0.66 20.14
C SER A 77 15.01 -0.78 18.63
N LEU A 78 13.82 -0.44 18.15
CA LEU A 78 13.51 -0.39 16.72
C LEU A 78 13.60 1.05 16.23
N GLN A 79 14.06 1.24 14.99
CA GLN A 79 14.11 2.53 14.33
C GLN A 79 13.60 2.40 12.89
N LEU A 80 12.91 3.44 12.42
CA LEU A 80 12.55 3.59 11.01
C LEU A 80 13.63 4.44 10.33
N CYS A 81 14.34 3.83 9.38
CA CYS A 81 15.38 4.48 8.59
C CYS A 81 14.97 4.56 7.11
N GLU A 82 15.77 5.24 6.29
CA GLU A 82 15.57 5.32 4.83
C GLU A 82 14.15 5.82 4.44
N ARG A 83 13.63 6.84 5.17
CA ARG A 83 12.30 7.40 4.91
C ARG A 83 12.21 7.97 3.50
N LEU A 84 11.32 7.42 2.70
CA LEU A 84 10.92 7.92 1.39
C LEU A 84 9.45 8.30 1.45
N SER A 85 9.09 9.55 1.17
CA SER A 85 7.70 10.01 1.20
C SER A 85 7.26 10.57 -0.14
N LEU A 86 6.05 10.22 -0.55
CA LEU A 86 5.48 10.48 -1.87
C LEU A 86 4.11 11.13 -1.71
N TRP A 87 3.83 12.11 -2.56
CA TRP A 87 2.53 12.77 -2.64
C TRP A 87 1.85 12.41 -3.96
N MET A 88 0.71 11.76 -3.88
CA MET A 88 -0.06 11.30 -5.02
C MET A 88 -1.06 12.35 -5.50
N SER A 89 -1.45 12.26 -6.78
CA SER A 89 -2.50 13.11 -7.35
C SER A 89 -3.87 12.83 -6.73
N ASP A 90 -4.12 11.58 -6.31
CA ASP A 90 -5.38 11.10 -5.77
C ASP A 90 -5.18 10.28 -4.49
N TRP A 91 -6.28 9.88 -3.85
CA TRP A 91 -6.24 9.10 -2.62
C TRP A 91 -5.77 7.68 -2.90
N VAL A 92 -4.85 7.17 -2.10
CA VAL A 92 -4.31 5.81 -2.18
C VAL A 92 -5.24 4.87 -1.43
N LEU A 93 -5.65 3.81 -2.10
CA LEU A 93 -6.59 2.82 -1.58
C LEU A 93 -5.93 1.49 -1.29
N ALA A 94 -4.97 1.10 -2.14
CA ALA A 94 -4.22 -0.11 -1.98
C ALA A 94 -2.76 0.10 -2.38
N LEU A 95 -1.89 -0.65 -1.72
CA LEU A 95 -0.46 -0.69 -2.00
C LEU A 95 -0.03 -2.15 -1.93
N LYS A 96 0.82 -2.57 -2.87
CA LYS A 96 1.44 -3.89 -2.83
C LYS A 96 2.89 -3.85 -3.28
N TRP A 97 3.74 -4.52 -2.53
CA TRP A 97 5.12 -4.79 -2.93
C TRP A 97 5.14 -5.82 -4.06
N LEU A 98 5.97 -5.56 -5.06
CA LEU A 98 6.15 -6.45 -6.21
C LEU A 98 7.47 -7.20 -6.08
N GLU A 99 7.45 -8.45 -6.56
CA GLU A 99 8.65 -9.24 -6.80
C GLU A 99 9.26 -8.74 -8.13
N GLY A 100 10.19 -7.79 -8.03
CA GLY A 100 10.85 -7.19 -9.20
C GLY A 100 11.75 -8.19 -9.93
N SER A 101 11.74 -8.16 -11.26
CA SER A 101 12.65 -8.93 -12.13
C SER A 101 14.03 -8.29 -12.30
N LEU A 102 14.14 -6.99 -12.00
CA LEU A 102 15.36 -6.18 -12.08
C LEU A 102 15.59 -5.57 -10.69
N GLY A 103 16.66 -5.95 -10.01
CA GLY A 103 16.93 -5.62 -8.61
C GLY A 103 16.46 -4.24 -8.13
N GLY A 104 15.92 -4.21 -6.91
CA GLY A 104 15.32 -3.02 -6.29
C GLY A 104 13.93 -3.31 -5.74
N VAL A 105 13.38 -2.35 -5.00
CA VAL A 105 12.10 -2.53 -4.33
C VAL A 105 11.01 -1.80 -5.10
N GLU A 106 10.12 -2.58 -5.70
CA GLU A 106 9.03 -2.12 -6.55
C GLU A 106 7.70 -2.21 -5.81
N MET A 107 6.81 -1.26 -6.08
CA MET A 107 5.47 -1.21 -5.51
C MET A 107 4.44 -0.83 -6.57
N ALA A 108 3.28 -1.47 -6.48
CA ALA A 108 2.06 -1.04 -7.13
C ALA A 108 1.20 -0.24 -6.16
N LEU A 109 0.73 0.92 -6.60
CA LEU A 109 -0.21 1.77 -5.86
C LEU A 109 -1.50 1.89 -6.66
N VAL A 110 -2.65 1.72 -6.01
CA VAL A 110 -3.97 1.91 -6.61
C VAL A 110 -4.62 3.15 -6.00
N THR A 111 -5.04 4.09 -6.85
CA THR A 111 -5.72 5.31 -6.42
C THR A 111 -7.23 5.26 -6.59
N SER A 112 -7.95 6.19 -5.96
CA SER A 112 -9.40 6.36 -6.07
C SER A 112 -9.90 6.79 -7.45
N SER A 113 -9.00 7.23 -8.33
CA SER A 113 -9.25 7.44 -9.76
C SER A 113 -9.12 6.15 -10.58
N ASN A 114 -9.03 4.98 -9.93
CA ASN A 114 -8.81 3.67 -10.57
C ASN A 114 -7.57 3.66 -11.48
N THR A 115 -6.51 4.31 -11.01
CA THR A 115 -5.21 4.37 -11.68
C THR A 115 -4.20 3.58 -10.87
N VAL A 116 -3.38 2.79 -11.57
CA VAL A 116 -2.29 2.01 -10.98
C VAL A 116 -0.96 2.65 -11.32
N TYR A 117 -0.15 2.86 -10.30
CA TYR A 117 1.19 3.41 -10.43
C TYR A 117 2.22 2.35 -10.09
N LEU A 118 3.23 2.19 -10.95
CA LEU A 118 4.45 1.45 -10.65
C LEU A 118 5.48 2.42 -10.09
N TRP A 119 5.93 2.16 -8.86
CA TRP A 119 6.96 2.94 -8.20
C TRP A 119 8.17 2.09 -7.87
N LYS A 120 9.36 2.65 -8.09
CA LYS A 120 10.63 2.03 -7.72
C LYS A 120 11.56 3.06 -7.10
N SER A 121 12.02 2.78 -5.88
CA SER A 121 13.02 3.62 -5.18
C SER A 121 12.69 5.12 -5.15
N GLY A 122 11.40 5.50 -5.09
CA GLY A 122 10.98 6.91 -5.08
C GLY A 122 10.83 7.56 -6.44
N LEU A 123 10.79 6.78 -7.52
CA LEU A 123 10.46 7.24 -8.86
C LEU A 123 9.20 6.53 -9.36
N GLU A 124 8.29 7.31 -9.95
CA GLU A 124 7.20 6.79 -10.75
C GLU A 124 7.77 6.26 -12.07
N LEU A 125 7.62 4.97 -12.32
CA LEU A 125 8.09 4.33 -13.54
C LEU A 125 6.99 4.22 -14.60
N LYS A 126 5.78 3.86 -14.16
CA LYS A 126 4.62 3.67 -15.05
C LYS A 126 3.36 4.12 -14.35
N ARG A 127 2.42 4.59 -15.16
CA ARG A 127 1.06 4.96 -14.74
C ARG A 127 0.09 4.38 -15.74
N VAL A 128 -0.84 3.55 -15.25
CA VAL A 128 -1.83 2.87 -16.07
C VAL A 128 -3.22 3.15 -15.49
N PRO A 129 -4.00 4.04 -16.10
CA PRO A 129 -5.41 4.21 -15.77
C PRO A 129 -6.26 3.05 -16.32
N CYS A 130 -7.37 2.77 -15.65
CA CYS A 130 -8.42 1.92 -16.21
C CYS A 130 -9.28 2.74 -17.22
N ARG A 131 -9.65 2.12 -18.34
CA ARG A 131 -10.45 2.73 -19.42
C ARG A 131 -11.79 3.23 -18.92
N GLU A 132 -12.37 2.46 -18.01
CA GLU A 132 -13.49 2.95 -17.26
C GLU A 132 -12.96 3.82 -16.14
N ARG A 133 -12.91 5.12 -16.41
CA ARG A 133 -12.68 6.17 -15.41
C ARG A 133 -13.87 6.21 -14.46
N CYS A 134 -14.02 5.17 -13.67
CA CYS A 134 -15.01 5.11 -12.61
C CYS A 134 -14.47 5.98 -11.48
N THR A 135 -14.98 7.20 -11.37
CA THR A 135 -14.82 8.11 -10.21
C THR A 135 -15.35 7.51 -8.88
N PHE A 136 -15.64 6.21 -8.88
CA PHE A 136 -16.46 5.47 -7.94
C PHE A 136 -15.69 4.41 -7.17
N ALA A 137 -14.43 4.14 -7.51
CA ALA A 137 -13.53 3.31 -6.72
C ALA A 137 -13.18 3.98 -5.38
N ARG A 138 -14.04 4.80 -4.78
CA ARG A 138 -13.68 5.72 -3.68
C ARG A 138 -13.47 5.03 -2.34
N TYR A 139 -13.96 3.80 -2.18
CA TYR A 139 -14.09 3.18 -0.87
C TYR A 139 -13.09 2.05 -0.64
N SER A 140 -12.90 1.17 -1.61
CA SER A 140 -11.93 0.09 -1.49
C SER A 140 -11.34 -0.31 -2.83
N ALA A 141 -10.07 -0.70 -2.77
CA ALA A 141 -9.41 -1.40 -3.86
C ALA A 141 -8.56 -2.51 -3.25
N CYS A 142 -8.36 -3.57 -4.01
CA CYS A 142 -7.41 -4.63 -3.70
C CYS A 142 -6.58 -4.90 -4.93
N VAL A 143 -5.29 -5.16 -4.72
CA VAL A 143 -4.38 -5.55 -5.78
C VAL A 143 -3.80 -6.93 -5.47
N SER A 144 -3.90 -7.82 -6.45
CA SER A 144 -3.36 -9.17 -6.41
C SER A 144 -2.36 -9.36 -7.55
N GLY A 145 -1.46 -10.34 -7.43
CA GLY A 145 -0.33 -10.52 -8.35
C GLY A 145 1.03 -10.35 -7.66
N LYS A 146 2.09 -10.83 -8.31
CA LYS A 146 3.48 -10.80 -7.78
C LYS A 146 4.37 -9.87 -8.58
N SER A 147 4.27 -9.90 -9.90
CA SER A 147 4.98 -9.04 -10.83
C SER A 147 4.02 -8.01 -11.44
N TRP A 148 4.56 -6.93 -12.00
CA TRP A 148 3.77 -5.89 -12.67
C TRP A 148 2.86 -6.44 -13.78
N SER A 149 3.38 -7.36 -14.59
CA SER A 149 2.67 -8.01 -15.70
C SER A 149 1.45 -8.81 -15.25
N ASP A 150 1.50 -9.41 -14.06
CA ASP A 150 0.46 -10.28 -13.50
C ASP A 150 -0.46 -9.56 -12.50
N LEU A 151 -0.41 -8.22 -12.45
CA LEU A 151 -1.26 -7.49 -11.52
C LEU A 151 -2.73 -7.53 -11.95
N VAL A 152 -3.55 -7.98 -11.01
CA VAL A 152 -5.01 -7.96 -11.06
C VAL A 152 -5.48 -6.93 -10.04
N VAL A 153 -6.28 -5.97 -10.48
CA VAL A 153 -6.89 -4.96 -9.62
C VAL A 153 -8.37 -5.26 -9.48
N LEU A 154 -8.83 -5.27 -8.24
CA LEU A 154 -10.23 -5.36 -7.86
C LEU A 154 -10.63 -4.03 -7.23
N ALA A 155 -11.43 -3.24 -7.94
CA ALA A 155 -11.92 -1.96 -7.46
C ALA A 155 -13.39 -2.10 -7.03
N GLY A 156 -13.67 -1.86 -5.76
CA GLY A 156 -15.03 -1.77 -5.24
C GLY A 156 -15.67 -0.46 -5.66
N THR A 157 -16.88 -0.52 -6.22
CA THR A 157 -17.59 0.68 -6.66
C THR A 157 -18.84 0.94 -5.82
N VAL A 158 -19.34 2.18 -5.89
CA VAL A 158 -20.63 2.55 -5.28
C VAL A 158 -21.83 1.86 -5.92
N PHE A 159 -21.67 1.29 -7.11
CA PHE A 159 -22.74 0.62 -7.85
C PHE A 159 -22.91 -0.85 -7.47
N ARG A 160 -22.37 -1.26 -6.31
CA ARG A 160 -22.46 -2.63 -5.80
C ARG A 160 -21.83 -3.67 -6.73
N GLU A 161 -20.87 -3.21 -7.52
CA GLU A 161 -20.08 -4.04 -8.41
C GLU A 161 -18.60 -3.93 -8.07
N ILE A 162 -17.89 -5.05 -8.22
CA ILE A 162 -16.44 -5.09 -8.17
C ILE A 162 -15.94 -5.16 -9.60
N VAL A 163 -15.19 -4.15 -10.00
CA VAL A 163 -14.54 -4.07 -11.30
C VAL A 163 -13.20 -4.78 -11.21
N VAL A 164 -13.03 -5.84 -12.00
CA VAL A 164 -11.79 -6.63 -12.07
C VAL A 164 -11.11 -6.36 -13.40
N TRP A 165 -9.86 -5.91 -13.33
CA TRP A 165 -9.05 -5.62 -14.51
C TRP A 165 -7.59 -6.00 -14.28
N VAL A 166 -6.86 -6.22 -15.38
CA VAL A 166 -5.45 -6.59 -15.33
C VAL A 166 -4.58 -5.52 -15.97
N ILE A 167 -3.36 -5.40 -15.47
CA ILE A 167 -2.33 -4.62 -16.14
C ILE A 167 -1.88 -5.36 -17.40
N GLY A 168 -1.50 -6.64 -17.27
CA GLY A 168 -1.09 -7.49 -18.38
C GLY A 168 0.22 -7.07 -19.06
N GLU A 169 0.78 -7.96 -19.88
CA GLU A 169 1.85 -7.62 -20.82
C GLU A 169 1.26 -7.07 -22.11
N GLY A 170 1.74 -5.91 -22.55
CA GLY A 170 1.34 -5.28 -23.81
C GLY A 170 1.80 -3.83 -23.84
N GLU A 171 2.13 -3.36 -25.04
CA GLU A 171 2.54 -1.97 -25.34
C GLU A 171 1.61 -0.93 -24.72
N ASP A 172 2.08 0.32 -24.67
CA ASP A 172 1.48 1.52 -24.07
C ASP A 172 0.03 1.79 -24.52
N VAL A 173 -0.91 0.93 -24.14
CA VAL A 173 -2.32 1.21 -24.22
C VAL A 173 -2.60 2.24 -23.15
N GLU A 174 -3.03 3.44 -23.57
CA GLU A 174 -3.30 4.56 -22.67
C GLU A 174 -4.18 4.15 -21.48
N ASP A 175 -5.17 3.27 -21.73
CA ASP A 175 -6.09 2.77 -20.71
C ASP A 175 -6.36 1.24 -20.84
N ARG A 176 -6.42 0.51 -19.72
CA ARG A 176 -6.74 -0.95 -19.72
C ARG A 176 -8.24 -1.25 -19.61
N PRO A 177 -8.80 -2.21 -20.38
CA PRO A 177 -10.21 -2.58 -20.30
C PRO A 177 -10.51 -3.40 -19.04
N VAL A 178 -11.78 -3.34 -18.62
CA VAL A 178 -12.31 -4.20 -17.55
C VAL A 178 -12.46 -5.63 -18.07
N LEU A 179 -11.98 -6.61 -17.31
CA LEU A 179 -12.15 -8.03 -17.65
C LEU A 179 -13.50 -8.55 -17.18
N HIS A 180 -13.83 -8.30 -15.91
CA HIS A 180 -15.02 -8.84 -15.27
C HIS A 180 -15.66 -7.83 -14.33
N ARG A 181 -16.97 -7.94 -14.18
CA ARG A 181 -17.76 -7.23 -13.18
C ARG A 181 -18.44 -8.25 -12.28
N LEU A 182 -18.08 -8.24 -11.01
CA LEU A 182 -18.77 -9.08 -10.02
C LEU A 182 -19.94 -8.26 -9.50
N THR A 183 -21.15 -8.78 -9.67
CA THR A 183 -22.41 -8.16 -9.27
C THR A 183 -23.15 -9.08 -8.29
N GLY A 184 -24.11 -8.55 -7.55
CA GLY A 184 -24.88 -9.31 -6.54
C GLY A 184 -24.63 -8.88 -5.10
N HIS A 185 -23.85 -7.82 -4.89
CA HIS A 185 -23.68 -7.23 -3.57
C HIS A 185 -24.89 -6.36 -3.21
N GLU A 186 -25.32 -6.42 -1.95
CA GLU A 186 -26.51 -5.69 -1.48
C GLU A 186 -26.18 -4.23 -1.08
N ALA A 187 -24.89 -3.91 -0.92
CA ALA A 187 -24.39 -2.59 -0.51
C ALA A 187 -23.07 -2.23 -1.24
N SER A 188 -22.59 -1.00 -1.03
CA SER A 188 -21.30 -0.53 -1.58
C SER A 188 -20.12 -1.31 -0.98
N ILE A 189 -19.09 -1.50 -1.80
CA ILE A 189 -17.84 -2.19 -1.44
C ILE A 189 -16.69 -1.22 -1.41
#